data_AF-A0AA43C942-F1
#
_entry.id   AF-A0AA43C942-F1
#
_cell.length_a   1.000
_cell.length_b   1.000
_cell.length_c   1.000
_cell.angle_alpha   90.00
_cell.angle_beta   90.00
_cell.angle_gamma   90.00
#
_symmetry.space_group_name_H-M   'P 1'
#
loop_
_entity.id
_entity.type
_entity.pdbx_description
1 polymer ?
#
loop_
_entity_poly.entity_id
_entity_poly.type
_entity_poly.pdbx_seq_one_letter_code
_entity_poly.pdbx_strand_id
1 'polypeptide(L)'
;MYQTMKVLMRVLFLGLVFTMAVFLSSDRSYSMDMEAGHDMSSHHQHMMLNHAFGMTLEGYNLVMMGNMDMAMGVDESAMAHGNMMIKNGTAMFTETMSGKTMEGMHHAGKDPMKDPAMAYTHKLAEKQLVVMDLLAKMPKMDTGLGMAIHHQHIMLNHALEMALGGANSFMLGQMGMAKGVDDISVEHGRMMLKNARALFDEIMSGETMMKMHQEGTAPGSNETMNYTHKLAEAQLQVLTLLDEMPGVSK
;
A
#
# COMPACT_ATOMS: atom_id res chain seq x y z
N MET A 1 -9.15 37.75 -16.00
CA MET A 1 -9.63 36.71 -16.94
C MET A 1 -8.51 35.86 -17.54
N TYR A 2 -7.44 36.45 -18.09
CA TYR A 2 -6.38 35.67 -18.77
C TYR A 2 -5.61 34.71 -17.84
N GLN A 3 -5.35 35.13 -16.59
CA GLN A 3 -4.58 34.36 -15.61
C GLN A 3 -5.38 33.17 -15.05
N THR A 4 -6.68 33.36 -14.79
CA THR A 4 -7.60 32.31 -14.37
C THR A 4 -7.80 31.24 -15.44
N MET A 5 -7.84 31.63 -16.71
CA MET A 5 -7.96 30.69 -17.84
C MET A 5 -6.70 29.82 -18.00
N LYS A 6 -5.51 30.37 -17.74
CA LYS A 6 -4.23 29.64 -17.77
C LYS A 6 -4.13 28.57 -16.66
N VAL A 7 -4.62 28.89 -15.46
CA VAL A 7 -4.64 27.94 -14.34
C VAL A 7 -5.63 26.82 -14.62
N LEU A 8 -6.83 27.15 -15.10
CA LEU A 8 -7.86 26.17 -15.44
C LEU A 8 -7.37 25.18 -16.52
N MET A 9 -6.70 25.68 -17.57
CA MET A 9 -6.13 24.80 -18.60
C MET A 9 -5.02 23.88 -18.09
N ARG A 10 -4.17 24.34 -17.15
CA ARG A 10 -3.12 23.50 -16.56
C ARG A 10 -3.71 22.38 -15.69
N VAL A 11 -4.76 22.68 -14.93
CA VAL A 11 -5.46 21.70 -14.10
C VAL A 11 -6.16 20.65 -14.96
N LEU A 12 -6.84 21.06 -16.03
CA LEU A 12 -7.47 20.12 -16.97
C LEU A 12 -6.44 19.23 -17.67
N PHE A 13 -5.30 19.80 -18.07
CA PHE A 13 -4.25 19.03 -18.73
C PHE A 13 -3.61 18.00 -17.77
N LEU A 14 -3.36 18.38 -16.52
CA LEU A 14 -2.83 17.45 -15.51
C LEU A 14 -3.85 16.34 -15.16
N GLY A 15 -5.13 16.67 -15.04
CA GLY A 15 -6.20 15.67 -14.84
C GLY A 15 -6.32 14.69 -16.01
N LEU A 16 -6.11 15.17 -17.24
CA LEU A 16 -6.13 14.33 -18.45
C LEU A 16 -4.90 13.40 -18.52
N VAL A 17 -3.71 13.91 -18.20
CA VAL A 17 -2.48 13.10 -18.15
C VAL A 17 -2.57 12.05 -17.03
N PHE A 18 -3.13 12.41 -15.88
CA PHE A 18 -3.36 11.49 -14.77
C PHE A 18 -4.35 10.38 -15.15
N THR A 19 -5.48 10.72 -15.78
CA THR A 19 -6.43 9.71 -16.26
C THR A 19 -5.83 8.83 -17.35
N MET A 20 -5.11 9.38 -18.33
CA MET A 20 -4.45 8.55 -19.35
C MET A 20 -3.35 7.65 -18.76
N ALA A 21 -2.60 8.09 -17.74
CA ALA A 21 -1.62 7.25 -17.07
C ALA A 21 -2.28 6.08 -16.33
N VAL A 22 -3.44 6.31 -15.70
CA VAL A 22 -4.24 5.26 -15.05
C VAL A 22 -4.77 4.25 -16.07
N PHE A 23 -5.27 4.69 -17.24
CA PHE A 23 -5.83 3.78 -18.26
C PHE A 23 -4.77 3.09 -19.13
N LEU A 24 -3.62 3.74 -19.41
CA LEU A 24 -2.54 3.13 -20.20
C LEU A 24 -1.66 2.18 -19.39
N SER A 25 -1.78 2.21 -18.05
CA SER A 25 -1.15 1.22 -17.16
C SER A 25 -2.01 -0.03 -16.95
N SER A 26 -3.18 -0.12 -17.58
CA SER A 26 -3.98 -1.35 -17.63
C SER A 26 -3.35 -2.37 -18.58
N ASP A 27 -2.17 -2.86 -18.23
CA ASP A 27 -1.64 -4.07 -18.84
C ASP A 27 -2.63 -5.22 -18.61
N ARG A 28 -2.88 -5.97 -19.68
CA ARG A 28 -3.75 -7.16 -19.78
C ARG A 28 -4.15 -7.74 -18.43
N SER A 29 -5.44 -7.71 -18.12
CA SER A 29 -6.02 -8.50 -17.03
C SER A 29 -5.72 -9.99 -17.31
N TYR A 30 -4.70 -10.54 -16.66
CA TYR A 30 -4.46 -11.97 -16.65
C TYR A 30 -5.52 -12.59 -15.75
N SER A 31 -6.61 -13.07 -16.33
CA SER A 31 -7.54 -13.94 -15.61
C SER A 31 -6.80 -15.25 -15.34
N MET A 32 -6.19 -15.39 -14.17
CA MET A 32 -5.73 -16.72 -13.72
C MET A 32 -6.95 -17.48 -13.21
N ASP A 33 -7.25 -18.61 -13.84
CA ASP A 33 -8.01 -19.65 -13.16
C ASP A 33 -7.04 -20.32 -12.19
N MET A 34 -7.10 -19.88 -10.93
CA MET A 34 -6.46 -20.59 -9.83
C MET A 34 -7.28 -21.87 -9.61
N GLU A 35 -6.82 -23.01 -10.16
CA GLU A 35 -7.36 -24.30 -9.75
C GLU A 35 -7.17 -24.45 -8.24
N ALA A 36 -8.20 -24.96 -7.55
CA ALA A 36 -8.13 -25.33 -6.14
C ALA A 36 -7.00 -26.36 -5.96
N GLY A 37 -5.87 -25.92 -5.43
CA GLY A 37 -4.65 -26.72 -5.36
C GLY A 37 -3.33 -25.97 -5.61
N HIS A 38 -3.34 -24.63 -5.72
CA HIS A 38 -2.11 -23.85 -5.77
C HIS A 38 -1.18 -24.16 -4.58
N ASP A 39 0.11 -24.29 -4.88
CA ASP A 39 1.18 -24.63 -3.93
C ASP A 39 1.11 -23.77 -2.66
N MET A 40 0.91 -24.42 -1.51
CA MET A 40 0.88 -23.83 -0.17
C MET A 40 2.08 -22.92 0.09
N SER A 41 3.23 -23.25 -0.51
CA SER A 41 4.45 -22.45 -0.39
C SER A 41 4.25 -21.02 -0.89
N SER A 42 3.55 -20.85 -2.02
CA SER A 42 3.31 -19.53 -2.63
C SER A 42 2.31 -18.71 -1.81
N HIS A 43 1.28 -19.35 -1.25
CA HIS A 43 0.34 -18.69 -0.35
C HIS A 43 1.02 -18.19 0.93
N HIS A 44 1.82 -19.05 1.57
CA HIS A 44 2.58 -18.66 2.75
C HIS A 44 3.56 -17.53 2.44
N GLN A 45 4.23 -17.60 1.29
CA GLN A 45 5.14 -16.58 0.82
C GLN A 45 4.43 -15.21 0.69
N HIS A 46 3.25 -15.16 0.07
CA HIS A 46 2.45 -13.95 -0.05
C HIS A 46 1.99 -13.41 1.31
N MET A 47 1.52 -14.29 2.20
CA MET A 47 1.11 -13.88 3.55
C MET A 47 2.28 -13.29 4.35
N MET A 48 3.46 -13.91 4.26
CA MET A 48 4.68 -13.42 4.92
C MET A 48 5.15 -12.08 4.34
N LEU A 49 5.06 -11.91 3.02
CA LEU A 49 5.37 -10.66 2.34
C LEU A 49 4.46 -9.53 2.84
N ASN A 50 3.14 -9.77 2.83
CA ASN A 50 2.15 -8.81 3.32
C ASN A 50 2.32 -8.51 4.81
N HIS A 51 2.61 -9.53 5.62
CA HIS A 51 2.85 -9.35 7.06
C HIS A 51 4.11 -8.51 7.32
N ALA A 52 5.22 -8.82 6.65
CA ALA A 52 6.47 -8.08 6.77
C ALA A 52 6.27 -6.60 6.40
N PHE A 53 5.55 -6.34 5.31
CA PHE A 53 5.23 -4.98 4.90
C PHE A 53 4.29 -4.28 5.89
N GLY A 54 3.24 -4.96 6.37
CA GLY A 54 2.35 -4.44 7.42
C GLY A 54 3.11 -4.04 8.69
N MET A 55 4.05 -4.85 9.16
CA MET A 55 4.92 -4.49 10.29
C MET A 55 5.71 -3.20 10.04
N THR A 56 6.17 -2.97 8.80
CA THR A 56 6.86 -1.72 8.49
C THR A 56 5.92 -0.52 8.52
N LEU A 57 4.70 -0.64 8.00
CA LEU A 57 3.68 0.42 8.03
C LEU A 57 3.33 0.81 9.48
N GLU A 58 3.04 -0.17 10.33
CA GLU A 58 2.78 0.03 11.75
C GLU A 58 3.98 0.68 12.45
N GLY A 59 5.20 0.25 12.11
CA GLY A 59 6.43 0.82 12.63
C GLY A 59 6.58 2.30 12.27
N TYR A 60 6.28 2.69 11.02
CA TYR A 60 6.26 4.09 10.61
C TYR A 60 5.15 4.88 11.29
N ASN A 61 3.97 4.30 11.52
CA ASN A 61 2.90 4.93 12.29
C ASN A 61 3.35 5.26 13.72
N LEU A 62 4.03 4.33 14.39
CA LEU A 62 4.59 4.55 15.73
C LEU A 62 5.67 5.65 15.74
N VAL A 63 6.56 5.67 14.75
CA VAL A 63 7.57 6.73 14.62
C VAL A 63 6.92 8.09 14.34
N MET A 64 5.89 8.13 13.49
CA MET A 64 5.13 9.35 13.22
C MET A 64 4.44 9.87 14.49
N MET A 65 3.77 8.99 15.25
CA MET A 65 3.13 9.37 16.52
C MET A 65 4.15 9.87 17.56
N GLY A 66 5.29 9.19 17.72
CA GLY A 66 6.32 9.64 18.65
C GLY A 66 6.99 10.95 18.24
N ASN A 67 6.99 11.31 16.96
CA ASN A 67 7.46 12.62 16.49
C ASN A 67 6.48 13.78 16.77
N MET A 68 5.28 13.51 17.28
CA MET A 68 4.29 14.53 17.60
C MET A 68 4.56 15.26 18.91
N ASP A 69 5.54 14.81 19.71
CA ASP A 69 5.96 15.40 20.99
C ASP A 69 4.78 15.66 21.95
N MET A 70 3.79 14.75 21.97
CA MET A 70 2.57 14.91 22.77
C MET A 70 2.73 14.42 24.22
N ALA A 71 3.62 13.46 24.47
CA ALA A 71 3.80 12.85 25.79
C ALA A 71 5.23 12.30 25.95
N MET A 72 6.11 13.11 26.57
CA MET A 72 7.50 12.74 26.88
C MET A 72 7.58 11.39 27.60
N GLY A 73 8.47 10.51 27.14
CA GLY A 73 8.62 9.13 27.61
C GLY A 73 7.74 8.10 26.89
N VAL A 74 6.48 8.44 26.57
CA VAL A 74 5.63 7.62 25.70
C VAL A 74 6.10 7.73 24.25
N ASP A 75 6.43 8.95 23.82
CA ASP A 75 6.94 9.25 22.47
C ASP A 75 8.25 8.52 22.18
N GLU A 76 9.19 8.50 23.13
CA GLU A 76 10.46 7.77 23.00
C GLU A 76 10.25 6.26 22.87
N SER A 77 9.35 5.70 23.68
CA SER A 77 8.99 4.28 23.61
C SER A 77 8.31 3.93 22.28
N ALA A 78 7.40 4.78 21.80
CA ALA A 78 6.75 4.63 20.51
C ALA A 78 7.76 4.65 19.37
N MET A 79 8.68 5.62 19.34
CA MET A 79 9.75 5.66 18.32
C MET A 79 10.68 4.45 18.41
N ALA A 80 11.09 4.03 19.61
CA ALA A 80 11.96 2.87 19.78
C ALA A 80 11.30 1.58 19.28
N HIS A 81 10.03 1.37 19.62
CA HIS A 81 9.27 0.23 19.14
C HIS A 81 9.03 0.32 17.61
N GLY A 82 8.65 1.48 17.11
CA GLY A 82 8.45 1.71 15.68
C GLY A 82 9.71 1.41 14.86
N ASN A 83 10.88 1.87 15.30
CA ASN A 83 12.17 1.56 14.66
C ASN A 83 12.49 0.05 14.70
N MET A 84 12.14 -0.64 15.79
CA MET A 84 12.30 -2.10 15.88
C MET A 84 11.41 -2.82 14.86
N MET A 85 10.15 -2.39 14.72
CA MET A 85 9.20 -2.96 13.75
C MET A 85 9.63 -2.70 12.31
N ILE A 86 10.08 -1.48 11.98
CA ILE A 86 10.62 -1.15 10.66
C ILE A 86 11.81 -2.06 10.33
N LYS A 87 12.75 -2.21 11.28
CA LYS A 87 13.93 -3.06 11.10
C LYS A 87 13.54 -4.53 10.89
N ASN A 88 12.70 -5.08 11.76
CA ASN A 88 12.31 -6.49 11.71
C ASN A 88 11.44 -6.80 10.49
N GLY A 89 10.50 -5.91 10.16
CA GLY A 89 9.66 -6.01 8.96
C GLY A 89 10.51 -5.97 7.68
N THR A 90 11.46 -5.03 7.57
CA THR A 90 12.37 -4.96 6.41
C THR A 90 13.25 -6.19 6.28
N ALA A 91 13.78 -6.72 7.40
CA ALA A 91 14.57 -7.93 7.41
C ALA A 91 13.73 -9.15 6.96
N MET A 92 12.51 -9.29 7.48
CA MET A 92 11.58 -10.35 7.10
C MET A 92 11.17 -10.24 5.63
N PHE A 93 10.91 -9.03 5.14
CA PHE A 93 10.58 -8.76 3.74
C PHE A 93 11.72 -9.22 2.82
N THR A 94 12.96 -8.87 3.19
CA THR A 94 14.17 -9.24 2.45
C THR A 94 14.37 -10.75 2.46
N GLU A 95 14.25 -11.41 3.62
CA GLU A 95 14.35 -12.87 3.71
C GLU A 95 13.26 -13.57 2.90
N THR A 96 12.04 -13.02 2.92
CA THR A 96 10.93 -13.53 2.11
C THR A 96 11.31 -13.45 0.64
N MET A 97 11.70 -12.29 0.12
CA MET A 97 11.92 -12.10 -1.32
C MET A 97 13.28 -12.56 -1.86
N SER A 98 14.29 -12.76 -1.00
CA SER A 98 15.67 -13.06 -1.42
C SER A 98 16.32 -14.19 -0.63
N GLY A 99 15.60 -14.81 0.31
CA GLY A 99 16.11 -15.92 1.12
C GLY A 99 16.08 -17.26 0.40
N LYS A 100 16.60 -18.28 1.09
CA LYS A 100 16.76 -19.65 0.55
C LYS A 100 15.45 -20.26 0.08
N THR A 101 14.34 -19.89 0.69
CA THR A 101 13.00 -20.37 0.29
C THR A 101 12.63 -19.86 -1.11
N MET A 102 12.77 -18.55 -1.37
CA MET A 102 12.51 -17.98 -2.70
C MET A 102 13.47 -18.55 -3.75
N GLU A 103 14.76 -18.65 -3.43
CA GLU A 103 15.75 -19.30 -4.30
C GLU A 103 15.36 -20.75 -4.63
N GLY A 104 14.92 -21.50 -3.63
CA GLY A 104 14.43 -22.86 -3.79
C GLY A 104 13.20 -22.94 -4.72
N MET A 105 12.25 -22.02 -4.57
CA MET A 105 11.08 -21.92 -5.47
C MET A 105 11.51 -21.64 -6.91
N HIS A 106 12.43 -20.69 -7.13
CA HIS A 106 12.97 -20.39 -8.46
C HIS A 106 13.67 -21.61 -9.08
N HIS A 107 14.50 -22.32 -8.31
CA HIS A 107 15.13 -23.56 -8.76
C HIS A 107 14.13 -24.68 -9.07
N ALA A 108 13.00 -24.73 -8.37
CA ALA A 108 11.90 -25.66 -8.63
C ALA A 108 11.03 -25.27 -9.86
N GLY A 109 11.43 -24.25 -10.62
CA GLY A 109 10.77 -23.82 -11.85
C GLY A 109 9.70 -22.74 -11.66
N LYS A 110 9.56 -22.16 -10.45
CA LYS A 110 8.71 -20.99 -10.19
C LYS A 110 9.41 -19.71 -10.62
N ASP A 111 9.83 -19.65 -11.87
CA ASP A 111 10.46 -18.48 -12.48
C ASP A 111 9.40 -17.39 -12.70
N PRO A 112 9.58 -16.14 -12.20
CA PRO A 112 8.63 -15.06 -12.42
C PRO A 112 8.40 -14.73 -13.92
N MET A 113 9.30 -15.15 -14.81
CA MET A 113 9.09 -15.01 -16.26
C MET A 113 8.13 -16.06 -16.85
N LYS A 114 7.79 -17.10 -16.08
CA LYS A 114 7.05 -18.28 -16.55
C LYS A 114 5.84 -18.64 -15.68
N ASP A 115 5.88 -18.31 -14.39
CA ASP A 115 4.79 -18.51 -13.43
C ASP A 115 4.11 -17.17 -13.14
N PRO A 116 2.85 -16.95 -13.59
CA PRO A 116 2.16 -15.69 -13.38
C PRO A 116 1.90 -15.34 -11.91
N ALA A 117 1.73 -16.33 -11.03
CA ALA A 117 1.58 -16.06 -9.60
C ALA A 117 2.89 -15.50 -9.04
N MET A 118 4.03 -16.06 -9.44
CA MET A 118 5.33 -15.54 -9.03
C MET A 118 5.68 -14.19 -9.65
N ALA A 119 5.29 -13.96 -10.91
CA ALA A 119 5.37 -12.63 -11.54
C ALA A 119 4.60 -11.59 -10.71
N TYR A 120 3.39 -11.94 -10.28
CA TYR A 120 2.57 -11.11 -9.42
C TYR A 120 3.22 -10.88 -8.05
N THR A 121 3.75 -11.91 -7.39
CA THR A 121 4.50 -11.77 -6.11
C THR A 121 5.64 -10.76 -6.22
N HIS A 122 6.47 -10.87 -7.28
CA HIS A 122 7.60 -9.97 -7.49
C HIS A 122 7.15 -8.53 -7.79
N LYS A 123 6.12 -8.37 -8.63
CA LYS A 123 5.55 -7.04 -8.93
C LYS A 123 4.97 -6.37 -7.68
N LEU A 124 4.24 -7.12 -6.86
CA LEU A 124 3.70 -6.63 -5.59
C LEU A 124 4.84 -6.21 -4.64
N ALA A 125 5.84 -7.07 -4.47
CA ALA A 125 6.99 -6.77 -3.61
C ALA A 125 7.75 -5.53 -4.08
N GLU A 126 7.95 -5.35 -5.39
CA GLU A 126 8.58 -4.16 -5.96
C GLU A 126 7.84 -2.87 -5.53
N LYS A 127 6.50 -2.86 -5.63
CA LYS A 127 5.71 -1.66 -5.26
C LYS A 127 5.67 -1.43 -3.75
N GLN A 128 5.65 -2.50 -2.95
CA GLN A 128 5.77 -2.39 -1.50
C GLN A 128 7.12 -1.79 -1.08
N LEU A 129 8.23 -2.17 -1.74
CA LEU A 129 9.55 -1.57 -1.50
C LEU A 129 9.58 -0.08 -1.81
N VAL A 130 8.89 0.38 -2.86
CA VAL A 130 8.79 1.82 -3.17
C VAL A 130 8.09 2.56 -2.02
N VAL A 131 7.01 2.00 -1.45
CA VAL A 131 6.34 2.61 -0.29
C VAL A 131 7.26 2.65 0.93
N MET A 132 7.97 1.55 1.22
CA MET A 132 8.94 1.49 2.33
C MET A 132 10.07 2.52 2.16
N ASP A 133 10.64 2.63 0.96
CA ASP A 133 11.71 3.58 0.64
C ASP A 133 11.24 5.03 0.76
N LEU A 134 10.01 5.32 0.30
CA LEU A 134 9.41 6.62 0.52
C LEU A 134 9.30 6.86 2.02
N LEU A 135 8.57 6.04 2.78
CA LEU A 135 8.37 6.23 4.23
C LEU A 135 9.69 6.43 5.00
N ALA A 136 10.77 5.72 4.63
CA ALA A 136 12.10 5.90 5.22
C ALA A 136 12.69 7.31 5.04
N LYS A 137 12.30 8.00 3.97
CA LYS A 137 12.72 9.35 3.58
C LYS A 137 11.70 10.41 3.97
N MET A 138 10.66 10.05 4.74
CA MET A 138 9.64 11.00 5.14
C MET A 138 10.26 12.14 5.93
N PRO A 139 10.03 13.40 5.54
CA PRO A 139 10.54 14.54 6.30
C PRO A 139 9.87 14.57 7.69
N LYS A 140 10.64 14.91 8.73
CA LYS A 140 10.05 15.26 10.02
C LYS A 140 9.15 16.47 9.81
N MET A 141 7.91 16.41 10.28
CA MET A 141 6.98 17.53 10.15
C MET A 141 6.94 18.35 11.44
N ASP A 142 6.84 19.66 11.29
CA ASP A 142 6.71 20.60 12.40
C ASP A 142 5.29 20.58 13.00
N THR A 143 5.09 21.26 14.12
CA THR A 143 3.78 21.37 14.79
C THR A 143 2.73 22.08 13.93
N GLY A 144 1.44 21.88 14.25
CA GLY A 144 0.33 22.50 13.51
C GLY A 144 -0.06 21.72 12.26
N LEU A 145 0.16 22.29 11.06
CA LEU A 145 -0.19 21.65 9.78
C LEU A 145 0.48 20.28 9.60
N GLY A 146 1.67 20.08 10.18
CA GLY A 146 2.33 18.77 10.19
C GLY A 146 1.55 17.69 10.93
N MET A 147 0.78 18.03 11.97
CA MET A 147 -0.07 17.06 12.67
C MET A 147 -1.20 16.54 11.78
N ALA A 148 -1.84 17.41 11.01
CA ALA A 148 -2.89 17.01 10.09
C ALA A 148 -2.34 16.07 9.00
N ILE A 149 -1.16 16.39 8.45
CA ILE A 149 -0.49 15.56 7.45
C ILE A 149 -0.01 14.23 8.07
N HIS A 150 0.52 14.22 9.30
CA HIS A 150 0.87 12.97 9.99
C HIS A 150 -0.34 12.05 10.17
N HIS A 151 -1.48 12.57 10.63
CA HIS A 151 -2.70 11.76 10.72
C HIS A 151 -3.13 11.25 9.35
N GLN A 152 -2.97 12.06 8.30
CA GLN A 152 -3.25 11.64 6.95
C GLN A 152 -2.38 10.45 6.52
N HIS A 153 -1.06 10.50 6.77
CA HIS A 153 -0.16 9.39 6.46
C HIS A 153 -0.49 8.13 7.26
N ILE A 154 -0.83 8.27 8.54
CA ILE A 154 -1.26 7.15 9.39
C ILE A 154 -2.52 6.50 8.80
N MET A 155 -3.50 7.30 8.36
CA MET A 155 -4.73 6.78 7.77
C MET A 155 -4.50 6.13 6.40
N LEU A 156 -3.56 6.65 5.60
CA LEU A 156 -3.15 6.03 4.33
C LEU A 156 -2.45 4.68 4.57
N ASN A 157 -1.55 4.61 5.56
CA ASN A 157 -0.92 3.36 5.98
C ASN A 157 -1.98 2.37 6.47
N HIS A 158 -2.96 2.83 7.24
CA HIS A 158 -4.06 1.99 7.73
C HIS A 158 -4.93 1.43 6.60
N ALA A 159 -5.25 2.24 5.58
CA ALA A 159 -5.95 1.76 4.40
C ALA A 159 -5.15 0.62 3.73
N LEU A 160 -3.83 0.75 3.65
CA LEU A 160 -2.98 -0.27 3.07
C LEU A 160 -2.92 -1.54 3.94
N GLU A 161 -2.79 -1.42 5.26
CA GLU A 161 -2.87 -2.55 6.21
C GLU A 161 -4.19 -3.31 6.08
N MET A 162 -5.31 -2.59 5.95
CA MET A 162 -6.63 -3.18 5.71
C MET A 162 -6.65 -3.98 4.40
N ALA A 163 -6.07 -3.45 3.33
CA ALA A 163 -5.97 -4.18 2.07
C ALA A 163 -5.08 -5.42 2.17
N LEU A 164 -3.94 -5.35 2.87
CA LEU A 164 -3.06 -6.50 3.10
C LEU A 164 -3.76 -7.61 3.90
N GLY A 165 -4.49 -7.24 4.95
CA GLY A 165 -5.31 -8.16 5.73
C GLY A 165 -6.46 -8.77 4.92
N GLY A 166 -7.11 -7.95 4.08
CA GLY A 166 -8.15 -8.39 3.16
C GLY A 166 -7.62 -9.38 2.13
N ALA A 167 -6.48 -9.08 1.53
CA ALA A 167 -5.78 -9.95 0.60
C ALA A 167 -5.42 -11.30 1.23
N ASN A 168 -4.86 -11.30 2.43
CA ASN A 168 -4.53 -12.54 3.15
C ASN A 168 -5.79 -13.37 3.48
N SER A 169 -6.88 -12.73 3.93
CA SER A 169 -8.14 -13.41 4.23
C SER A 169 -8.78 -14.02 2.98
N PHE A 170 -8.75 -13.28 1.87
CA PHE A 170 -9.22 -13.75 0.57
C PHE A 170 -8.42 -14.98 0.12
N MET A 171 -7.10 -14.89 0.11
CA MET A 171 -6.21 -15.99 -0.26
C MET A 171 -6.44 -17.23 0.62
N LEU A 172 -6.58 -17.04 1.94
CA LEU A 172 -6.83 -18.13 2.87
C LEU A 172 -8.14 -18.86 2.57
N GLY A 173 -9.22 -18.12 2.29
CA GLY A 173 -10.50 -18.73 1.94
C GLY A 173 -10.49 -19.45 0.59
N GLN A 174 -9.70 -18.98 -0.39
CA GLN A 174 -9.54 -19.68 -1.67
C GLN A 174 -8.88 -21.06 -1.56
N MET A 175 -8.27 -21.39 -0.42
CA MET A 175 -7.63 -22.69 -0.20
C MET A 175 -8.63 -23.84 -0.04
N GLY A 176 -9.90 -23.55 0.27
CA GLY A 176 -10.96 -24.56 0.32
C GLY A 176 -10.79 -25.61 1.44
N MET A 177 -10.07 -25.27 2.51
CA MET A 177 -9.73 -26.22 3.59
C MET A 177 -10.84 -26.34 4.66
N ALA A 178 -11.75 -25.36 4.74
CA ALA A 178 -12.78 -25.28 5.77
C ALA A 178 -14.09 -24.71 5.19
N LYS A 179 -14.86 -25.56 4.50
CA LYS A 179 -16.13 -25.19 3.86
C LYS A 179 -17.03 -24.36 4.78
N GLY A 180 -17.55 -23.24 4.27
CA GLY A 180 -18.36 -22.27 5.01
C GLY A 180 -17.54 -21.18 5.71
N VAL A 181 -16.40 -21.52 6.34
CA VAL A 181 -15.45 -20.52 6.86
C VAL A 181 -14.65 -19.89 5.71
N ASP A 182 -14.34 -20.69 4.69
CA ASP A 182 -13.70 -20.25 3.45
C ASP A 182 -14.52 -19.15 2.75
N ASP A 183 -15.83 -19.35 2.61
CA ASP A 183 -16.74 -18.39 1.96
C ASP A 183 -16.77 -17.05 2.73
N ILE A 184 -16.82 -17.11 4.07
CA ILE A 184 -16.75 -15.93 4.94
C ILE A 184 -15.40 -15.22 4.76
N SER A 185 -14.31 -15.97 4.68
CA SER A 185 -12.96 -15.40 4.53
C SER A 185 -12.79 -14.70 3.17
N VAL A 186 -13.33 -15.29 2.10
CA VAL A 186 -13.37 -14.70 0.76
C VAL A 186 -14.21 -13.42 0.75
N GLU A 187 -15.42 -13.45 1.30
CA GLU A 187 -16.31 -12.28 1.34
C GLU A 187 -15.71 -11.15 2.19
N HIS A 188 -15.20 -11.47 3.38
CA HIS A 188 -14.57 -10.50 4.25
C HIS A 188 -13.31 -9.90 3.62
N GLY A 189 -12.48 -10.72 2.98
CA GLY A 189 -11.29 -10.26 2.27
C GLY A 189 -11.60 -9.24 1.19
N ARG A 190 -12.61 -9.50 0.35
CA ARG A 190 -13.09 -8.56 -0.68
C ARG A 190 -13.67 -7.28 -0.08
N MET A 191 -14.43 -7.40 1.01
CA MET A 191 -14.97 -6.25 1.72
C MET A 191 -13.85 -5.34 2.25
N MET A 192 -12.81 -5.92 2.85
CA MET A 192 -11.65 -5.17 3.35
C MET A 192 -10.90 -4.45 2.23
N LEU A 193 -10.66 -5.11 1.09
CA LEU A 193 -10.03 -4.50 -0.09
C LEU A 193 -10.84 -3.30 -0.60
N LYS A 194 -12.16 -3.49 -0.75
CA LYS A 194 -13.08 -2.41 -1.15
C LYS A 194 -13.07 -1.24 -0.16
N ASN A 195 -13.13 -1.52 1.14
CA ASN A 195 -13.15 -0.50 2.18
C ASN A 195 -11.82 0.24 2.27
N ALA A 196 -10.70 -0.46 2.10
CA ALA A 196 -9.37 0.13 2.02
C ALA A 196 -9.29 1.14 0.85
N ARG A 197 -9.79 0.77 -0.33
CA ARG A 197 -9.84 1.66 -1.48
C ARG A 197 -10.73 2.88 -1.23
N ALA A 198 -11.92 2.68 -0.68
CA ALA A 198 -12.82 3.77 -0.34
C ALA A 198 -12.21 4.75 0.68
N LEU A 199 -11.54 4.23 1.71
CA LEU A 199 -10.83 5.03 2.71
C LEU A 199 -9.68 5.82 2.08
N PHE A 200 -8.87 5.19 1.22
CA PHE A 200 -7.81 5.86 0.49
C PHE A 200 -8.36 7.05 -0.34
N ASP A 201 -9.44 6.80 -1.10
CA ASP A 201 -10.07 7.81 -1.94
C ASP A 201 -10.66 8.96 -1.09
N GLU A 202 -11.28 8.65 0.06
CA GLU A 202 -11.75 9.65 1.02
C GLU A 202 -10.62 10.53 1.55
N ILE A 203 -9.46 9.94 1.87
CA ILE A 203 -8.31 10.70 2.38
C ILE A 203 -7.72 11.62 1.30
N MET A 204 -7.54 11.10 0.08
CA MET A 204 -6.84 11.82 -0.99
C MET A 204 -7.73 12.74 -1.83
N SER A 205 -9.04 12.50 -1.84
CA SER A 205 -10.01 13.27 -2.64
C SER A 205 -11.11 13.91 -1.81
N GLY A 206 -11.14 13.67 -0.49
CA GLY A 206 -12.15 14.21 0.40
C GLY A 206 -12.00 15.69 0.71
N GLU A 207 -12.98 16.22 1.44
CA GLU A 207 -13.12 17.64 1.75
C GLU A 207 -11.87 18.23 2.42
N THR A 208 -11.27 17.50 3.37
CA THR A 208 -10.07 17.95 4.10
C THR A 208 -8.89 18.18 3.15
N MET A 209 -8.60 17.24 2.24
CA MET A 209 -7.52 17.39 1.26
C MET A 209 -7.80 18.55 0.30
N MET A 210 -9.03 18.65 -0.19
CA MET A 210 -9.43 19.74 -1.09
C MET A 210 -9.31 21.10 -0.42
N LYS A 211 -9.69 21.21 0.85
CA LYS A 211 -9.54 22.42 1.64
C LYS A 211 -8.07 22.80 1.84
N MET A 212 -7.20 21.85 2.19
CA MET A 212 -5.75 22.09 2.29
C MET A 212 -5.17 22.63 0.97
N HIS A 213 -5.57 22.05 -0.16
CA HIS A 213 -5.17 22.54 -1.48
C HIS A 213 -5.65 23.98 -1.74
N GLN A 214 -6.91 24.30 -1.40
CA GLN A 214 -7.48 25.65 -1.57
C GLN A 214 -6.78 26.69 -0.69
N GLU A 215 -6.32 26.29 0.50
CA GLU A 215 -5.57 27.13 1.44
C GLU A 215 -4.08 27.27 1.07
N GLY A 216 -3.66 26.74 -0.09
CA GLY A 216 -2.31 26.90 -0.63
C GLY A 216 -1.34 25.78 -0.27
N THR A 217 -1.80 24.75 0.43
CA THR A 217 -1.02 23.53 0.75
C THR A 217 -1.20 22.51 -0.37
N ALA A 218 -0.77 22.83 -1.59
CA ALA A 218 -0.88 21.96 -2.76
C ALA A 218 0.50 21.38 -3.17
N PRO A 219 0.56 20.26 -3.90
CA PRO A 219 1.83 19.63 -4.32
C PRO A 219 2.79 20.55 -5.09
N GLY A 220 2.27 21.56 -5.79
CA GLY A 220 3.08 22.53 -6.54
C GLY A 220 3.62 23.69 -5.70
N SER A 221 3.13 23.87 -4.47
CA SER A 221 3.45 25.00 -3.59
C SER A 221 3.98 24.59 -2.21
N ASN A 222 3.85 23.32 -1.83
CA ASN A 222 4.29 22.79 -0.54
C ASN A 222 5.02 21.45 -0.74
N GLU A 223 6.28 21.38 -0.28
CA GLU A 223 7.15 20.21 -0.46
C GLU A 223 6.63 18.99 0.31
N THR A 224 6.18 19.16 1.55
CA THR A 224 5.58 18.08 2.34
C THR A 224 4.34 17.52 1.65
N MET A 225 3.46 18.35 1.11
CA MET A 225 2.29 17.89 0.37
C MET A 225 2.66 17.20 -0.95
N ASN A 226 3.68 17.70 -1.66
CA ASN A 226 4.22 17.02 -2.84
C ASN A 226 4.67 15.59 -2.50
N TYR A 227 5.40 15.47 -1.40
CA TYR A 227 5.86 14.20 -0.88
C TYR A 227 4.68 13.30 -0.46
N THR A 228 3.66 13.84 0.22
CA THR A 228 2.42 13.13 0.56
C THR A 228 1.74 12.54 -0.67
N HIS A 229 1.65 13.29 -1.76
CA HIS A 229 1.07 12.80 -3.02
C HIS A 229 1.90 11.69 -3.66
N LYS A 230 3.24 11.78 -3.63
CA LYS A 230 4.12 10.71 -4.12
C LYS A 230 3.96 9.43 -3.32
N LEU A 231 3.91 9.54 -1.99
CA LEU A 231 3.66 8.40 -1.11
C LEU A 231 2.28 7.78 -1.40
N ALA A 232 1.24 8.60 -1.48
CA ALA A 232 -0.11 8.15 -1.79
C ALA A 232 -0.17 7.45 -3.17
N GLU A 233 0.49 7.99 -4.18
CA GLU A 233 0.57 7.35 -5.51
C GLU A 233 1.22 5.96 -5.44
N ALA A 234 2.33 5.82 -4.71
CA ALA A 234 2.98 4.53 -4.52
C ALA A 234 2.07 3.54 -3.76
N GLN A 235 1.37 4.00 -2.71
CA GLN A 235 0.42 3.19 -1.95
C GLN A 235 -0.76 2.75 -2.81
N LEU A 236 -1.27 3.62 -3.69
CA LEU A 236 -2.34 3.31 -4.64
C LEU A 236 -1.93 2.21 -5.62
N GLN A 237 -0.67 2.18 -6.05
CA GLN A 237 -0.17 1.10 -6.90
C GLN A 237 -0.20 -0.24 -6.17
N VAL A 238 0.14 -0.28 -4.88
CA VAL A 238 0.02 -1.50 -4.06
C VAL A 238 -1.44 -1.91 -3.90
N LEU A 239 -2.34 -0.98 -3.54
CA LEU A 239 -3.78 -1.25 -3.44
C LEU A 239 -4.34 -1.83 -4.73
N THR A 240 -3.98 -1.23 -5.87
CA THR A 240 -4.44 -1.67 -7.19
C THR A 240 -3.96 -3.09 -7.49
N LEU A 241 -2.71 -3.44 -7.17
CA LEU A 241 -2.23 -4.80 -7.34
C LEU A 241 -2.99 -5.79 -6.44
N LEU A 242 -3.29 -5.43 -5.19
CA LEU A 242 -4.06 -6.29 -4.29
C LEU A 242 -5.51 -6.50 -4.80
N ASP A 243 -6.12 -5.49 -5.42
CA ASP A 243 -7.44 -5.59 -6.08
C ASP A 243 -7.39 -6.46 -7.35
N GLU A 244 -6.27 -6.43 -8.07
CA GLU A 244 -6.00 -7.24 -9.27
C GLU A 244 -5.55 -8.67 -8.96
N MET A 245 -5.42 -9.02 -7.68
CA MET A 245 -5.06 -10.37 -7.29
C MET A 245 -6.04 -11.37 -7.92
N PRO A 246 -5.55 -12.44 -8.55
CA PRO A 246 -6.43 -13.33 -9.28
C PRO A 246 -7.56 -13.91 -8.42
N GLY A 247 -8.79 -13.73 -8.88
CA GLY A 247 -10.01 -14.17 -8.18
C GLY A 247 -10.68 -13.10 -7.32
N VAL A 248 -10.04 -11.97 -7.01
CA VAL A 248 -10.62 -10.90 -6.17
C VAL A 248 -11.76 -10.16 -6.86
N SER A 249 -11.69 -9.98 -8.18
CA SER A 249 -12.66 -9.18 -8.95
C SER A 249 -13.83 -9.99 -9.56
N LYS A 250 -13.88 -11.30 -9.34
CA LYS A 250 -14.90 -12.21 -9.91
C LYS A 250 -16.19 -12.22 -9.12
#